data_AF-A0A6J6DIK7-F1
#
_entry.id   AF-A0A6J6DIK7-F1
#
_cell.length_a   1.000
_cell.length_b   1.000
_cell.length_c   1.000
_cell.angle_alpha   90.00
_cell.angle_beta   90.00
_cell.angle_gamma   90.00
#
_symmetry.space_group_name_H-M   'P 1'
#
loop_
_entity.id
_entity.type
_entity.pdbx_description
1 polymer ?
#
loop_
_entity_poly.entity_id
_entity_poly.type
_entity_poly.pdbx_seq_one_letter_code
_entity_poly.pdbx_strand_id
1 'polypeptide(L)'
;MVQQWQDLSYIHWRYDPQEVKALLPPGVEVDTFDGSAWVGLIPFSMRNIGIPHLPPVPYFGSFPEVNVRTYVKCNGVPGVWFFSLDVNRFLPALVARTTYLLPYCWGTAENSRHGNSINAHVQRRWPSGASTSLSLKIGERIEDPDDLSVFLSARWGLYSKGFRDGVRYAPVDHETWPLYSAELVSLHDTLVIASGLSTPQGTPHVMFSPGVSVRVGLPRKVYLR
;
A
#
# COMPACT_ATOMS: atom_id res chain seq x y z
N MET A 1 -5.20 13.83 8.47
CA MET A 1 -4.75 12.78 9.40
C MET A 1 -3.24 12.78 9.39
N VAL A 2 -2.60 12.65 10.55
CA VAL A 2 -1.15 12.45 10.67
C VAL A 2 -0.90 11.02 11.09
N GLN A 3 0.12 10.39 10.51
CA GLN A 3 0.53 9.03 10.81
C GLN A 3 2.00 8.83 10.42
N GLN A 4 2.61 7.75 10.91
CA GLN A 4 3.95 7.33 10.51
C GLN A 4 3.86 5.93 9.93
N TRP A 5 4.52 5.70 8.82
CA TRP A 5 4.70 4.37 8.26
C TRP A 5 6.12 3.94 8.57
N GLN A 6 6.31 2.75 9.12
CA GLN A 6 7.60 2.23 9.56
C GLN A 6 7.82 0.80 9.07
N ASP A 7 9.10 0.48 8.83
CA ASP A 7 9.56 -0.85 8.41
C ASP A 7 8.77 -1.41 7.21
N LEU A 8 8.78 -0.68 6.10
CA LEU A 8 8.06 -1.03 4.88
C LEU A 8 8.87 -2.01 4.04
N SER A 9 8.24 -3.12 3.67
CA SER A 9 8.76 -4.05 2.67
C SER A 9 8.06 -3.80 1.34
N TYR A 10 8.77 -3.32 0.33
CA TYR A 10 8.22 -3.07 -1.00
C TYR A 10 8.49 -4.31 -1.86
N ILE A 11 7.46 -5.09 -2.19
CA ILE A 11 7.59 -6.26 -3.08
C ILE A 11 6.65 -6.05 -4.27
N HIS A 12 7.21 -5.87 -5.46
CA HIS A 12 6.44 -5.49 -6.64
C HIS A 12 6.65 -6.43 -7.81
N TRP A 13 5.56 -6.73 -8.51
CA TRP A 13 5.59 -7.51 -9.75
C TRP A 13 5.03 -6.72 -10.91
N ARG A 14 5.51 -7.07 -12.11
CA ARG A 14 4.93 -6.60 -13.37
C ARG A 14 3.65 -7.38 -13.66
N TYR A 15 2.66 -6.66 -14.18
CA TYR A 15 1.39 -7.18 -14.65
C TYR A 15 1.04 -6.57 -16.00
N ASP A 16 0.22 -7.27 -16.78
CA ASP A 16 -0.42 -6.70 -17.96
C ASP A 16 -1.31 -5.51 -17.51
N PRO A 17 -1.13 -4.30 -18.06
CA PRO A 17 -2.00 -3.17 -17.77
C PRO A 17 -3.49 -3.45 -17.96
N GLN A 18 -3.89 -4.31 -18.90
CA GLN A 18 -5.30 -4.65 -19.13
C GLN A 18 -5.89 -5.48 -17.99
N GLU A 19 -5.11 -6.39 -17.43
CA GLU A 19 -5.53 -7.19 -16.27
C GLU A 19 -5.80 -6.30 -15.06
N VAL A 20 -4.89 -5.37 -14.77
CA VAL A 20 -5.05 -4.39 -13.69
C VAL A 20 -6.23 -3.47 -13.97
N LYS A 21 -6.36 -2.98 -15.22
CA LYS A 21 -7.44 -2.07 -15.64
C LYS A 21 -8.83 -2.67 -15.46
N ALA A 22 -9.00 -3.98 -15.69
CA ALA A 22 -10.27 -4.67 -15.52
C ALA A 22 -10.81 -4.63 -14.07
N LEU A 23 -9.94 -4.40 -13.09
CA LEU A 23 -10.29 -4.30 -11.67
C LEU A 23 -10.55 -2.85 -11.21
N LEU A 24 -10.31 -1.86 -12.07
CA LEU A 24 -10.47 -0.44 -11.77
C LEU A 24 -11.83 0.11 -12.25
N PRO A 25 -12.40 1.11 -11.55
CA PRO A 25 -13.59 1.80 -12.05
C PRO A 25 -13.36 2.48 -13.41
N PRO A 26 -14.44 2.72 -14.18
CA PRO A 26 -14.37 3.53 -15.38
C PRO A 26 -13.67 4.88 -15.13
N GLY A 27 -12.84 5.31 -16.08
CA GLY A 27 -12.10 6.58 -16.03
C GLY A 27 -10.83 6.59 -15.16
N VAL A 28 -10.54 5.54 -14.36
CA VAL A 28 -9.24 5.42 -13.66
C VAL A 28 -8.22 4.77 -14.59
N GLU A 29 -7.18 5.49 -15.00
CA GLU A 29 -6.14 4.95 -15.87
C GLU A 29 -5.06 4.24 -15.06
N VAL A 30 -4.56 3.11 -15.57
CA VAL A 30 -3.38 2.46 -15.00
C VAL A 30 -2.16 3.31 -15.33
N ASP A 31 -1.35 3.61 -14.32
CA ASP A 31 -0.07 4.30 -14.50
C ASP A 31 0.98 3.24 -14.74
N THR A 32 1.57 3.25 -15.93
CA THR A 32 2.53 2.23 -16.36
C THR A 32 3.95 2.77 -16.29
N PHE A 33 4.88 1.87 -16.01
CA PHE A 33 6.32 2.10 -16.13
C PHE A 33 6.86 0.97 -16.99
N ASP A 34 7.76 1.27 -17.93
CA ASP A 34 8.29 0.32 -18.92
C ASP A 34 7.24 -0.42 -19.78
N GLY A 35 6.02 0.11 -19.85
CA GLY A 35 4.89 -0.53 -20.54
C GLY A 35 4.11 -1.51 -19.67
N SER A 36 4.61 -1.82 -18.46
CA SER A 36 3.95 -2.72 -17.51
C SER A 36 3.13 -1.94 -16.47
N ALA A 37 2.08 -2.58 -15.97
CA ALA A 37 1.51 -2.19 -14.69
C ALA A 37 2.32 -2.81 -13.56
N TRP A 38 2.29 -2.16 -12.40
CA TRP A 38 2.99 -2.64 -11.22
C TRP A 38 2.02 -2.85 -10.07
N VAL A 39 2.13 -4.01 -9.43
CA VAL A 39 1.34 -4.38 -8.25
C VAL A 39 2.29 -4.63 -7.10
N GLY A 40 2.05 -3.94 -5.99
CA GLY A 40 2.84 -4.02 -4.77
C GLY A 40 2.12 -4.78 -3.66
N LEU A 41 2.83 -5.67 -3.00
CA LEU A 41 2.51 -6.25 -1.70
C LEU A 41 3.41 -5.57 -0.66
N ILE A 42 2.80 -4.78 0.23
CA ILE A 42 3.54 -3.89 1.13
C ILE A 42 3.12 -4.12 2.58
N PRO A 43 3.81 -5.02 3.29
CA PRO A 43 3.78 -5.06 4.75
C PRO A 43 4.51 -3.88 5.37
N PHE A 44 3.89 -3.29 6.38
CA PHE A 44 4.48 -2.22 7.17
C PHE A 44 3.79 -2.06 8.51
N SER A 45 4.36 -1.21 9.36
CA SER A 45 3.79 -0.81 10.64
C SER A 45 3.30 0.62 10.57
N MET A 46 2.01 0.84 10.79
CA MET A 46 1.44 2.18 10.96
C MET A 46 1.54 2.58 12.43
N ARG A 47 2.03 3.80 12.71
CA ARG A 47 2.18 4.35 14.07
C ARG A 47 1.61 5.76 14.18
N ASN A 48 1.31 6.18 15.40
CA ASN A 48 1.00 7.56 15.77
C ASN A 48 -0.13 8.18 14.93
N ILE A 49 -1.19 7.40 14.69
CA ILE A 49 -2.37 7.89 13.98
C ILE A 49 -3.07 8.94 14.84
N GLY A 50 -3.26 10.12 14.26
CA GLY A 50 -3.86 11.24 14.96
C GLY A 50 -4.53 12.24 14.03
N ILE A 51 -5.27 13.15 14.66
CA ILE A 51 -5.75 14.37 14.03
C ILE A 51 -4.68 15.44 14.27
N PRO A 52 -4.33 16.27 13.26
CA PRO A 52 -3.37 17.36 13.45
C PRO A 52 -3.71 18.21 14.68
N HIS A 53 -2.69 18.57 15.47
CA HIS A 53 -2.80 19.39 16.69
C HIS A 53 -3.54 18.77 17.89
N LEU A 54 -3.93 17.49 17.81
CA LEU A 54 -4.47 16.74 18.95
C LEU A 54 -3.48 15.64 19.37
N PRO A 55 -3.41 15.30 20.67
CA PRO A 55 -2.59 14.18 21.12
C PRO A 55 -3.03 12.88 20.42
N PRO A 56 -2.09 11.96 20.14
CA PRO A 56 -2.41 10.69 19.52
C PRO A 56 -3.41 9.94 20.41
N VAL A 57 -4.45 9.41 19.78
CA VAL A 57 -5.52 8.75 20.54
C VAL A 57 -4.98 7.39 21.02
N PRO A 58 -4.93 7.10 22.33
CA PRO A 58 -4.22 5.94 22.90
C PRO A 58 -4.66 4.58 22.33
N TYR A 59 -5.90 4.49 21.88
CA TYR A 59 -6.48 3.28 21.30
C TYR A 59 -6.07 3.03 19.83
N PHE A 60 -5.55 4.06 19.14
CA PHE A 60 -5.17 3.98 17.73
C PHE A 60 -3.71 3.52 17.51
N GLY A 61 -2.84 3.65 18.53
CA GLY A 61 -1.57 2.93 18.69
C GLY A 61 -0.68 2.71 17.45
N SER A 62 0.06 1.59 17.49
CA SER A 62 0.82 1.03 16.37
C SER A 62 0.14 -0.26 15.92
N PHE A 63 -0.04 -0.45 14.61
CA PHE A 63 -0.51 -1.73 14.07
C PHE A 63 0.18 -2.08 12.74
N PRO A 64 0.41 -3.37 12.49
CA PRO A 64 0.85 -3.87 11.20
C PRO A 64 -0.31 -3.81 10.18
N GLU A 65 0.03 -3.44 8.97
CA GLU A 65 -0.84 -3.42 7.80
C GLU A 65 -0.10 -4.05 6.62
N VAL A 66 -0.80 -4.88 5.84
CA VAL A 66 -0.32 -5.36 4.54
C VAL A 66 -1.25 -4.81 3.47
N ASN A 67 -0.72 -4.03 2.54
CA ASN A 67 -1.52 -3.51 1.43
C ASN A 67 -1.16 -4.22 0.12
N VAL A 68 -2.20 -4.51 -0.67
CA VAL A 68 -2.05 -4.87 -2.08
C VAL A 68 -2.50 -3.65 -2.88
N ARG A 69 -1.58 -3.05 -3.63
CA ARG A 69 -1.84 -1.79 -4.34
C ARG A 69 -1.29 -1.78 -5.76
N THR A 70 -1.83 -0.88 -6.57
CA THR A 70 -1.29 -0.55 -7.89
C THR A 70 -1.18 0.97 -8.06
N TYR A 71 -0.63 1.39 -9.20
CA TYR A 71 -0.35 2.78 -9.54
C TYR A 71 -1.31 3.22 -10.63
N VAL A 72 -1.97 4.35 -10.40
CA VAL A 72 -3.02 4.87 -11.28
C VAL A 72 -2.84 6.37 -11.49
N LYS A 73 -3.44 6.87 -12.56
CA LYS A 73 -3.58 8.30 -12.83
C LYS A 73 -5.02 8.62 -13.20
N CYS A 74 -5.49 9.78 -12.77
CA CYS A 74 -6.76 10.34 -13.22
C CYS A 74 -6.52 11.76 -13.67
N ASN A 75 -6.90 12.11 -14.90
CA ASN A 75 -6.64 13.43 -15.49
C ASN A 75 -5.17 13.86 -15.39
N GLY A 76 -4.23 12.91 -15.57
CA GLY A 76 -2.79 13.14 -15.47
C GLY A 76 -2.23 13.26 -14.04
N VAL A 77 -3.05 13.16 -13.01
CA VAL A 77 -2.59 13.23 -11.60
C VAL A 77 -2.30 11.81 -11.07
N PRO A 78 -1.04 11.46 -10.75
CA PRO A 78 -0.69 10.13 -10.27
C PRO A 78 -1.15 9.89 -8.83
N GLY A 79 -1.36 8.62 -8.50
CA GLY A 79 -1.69 8.16 -7.16
C GLY A 79 -1.63 6.64 -7.05
N VAL A 80 -1.93 6.14 -5.86
CA VAL A 80 -2.08 4.71 -5.59
C VAL A 80 -3.55 4.32 -5.55
N TRP A 81 -3.83 3.10 -5.97
CA TRP A 81 -5.11 2.43 -5.78
C TRP A 81 -4.89 1.18 -4.94
N PHE A 82 -5.65 1.02 -3.86
CA PHE A 82 -5.57 -0.18 -3.04
C PHE A 82 -6.61 -1.20 -3.50
N PHE A 83 -6.17 -2.44 -3.70
CA PHE A 83 -7.06 -3.59 -3.85
C PHE A 83 -7.49 -4.14 -2.49
N SER A 84 -6.56 -4.18 -1.52
CA SER A 84 -6.84 -4.58 -0.14
C SER A 84 -5.88 -3.93 0.85
N LEU A 85 -6.37 -3.77 2.08
CA LEU A 85 -5.64 -3.24 3.23
C LEU A 85 -5.90 -4.16 4.42
N ASP A 86 -5.02 -5.11 4.66
CA ASP A 86 -5.17 -6.14 5.69
C ASP A 86 -4.58 -5.67 7.02
N VAL A 87 -5.43 -5.61 8.05
CA VAL A 87 -5.06 -5.11 9.38
C VAL A 87 -5.56 -6.03 10.50
N ASN A 88 -4.88 -5.98 11.65
CA ASN A 88 -5.29 -6.70 12.85
C ASN A 88 -6.25 -5.92 13.77
N ARG A 89 -6.41 -4.60 13.55
CA ARG A 89 -7.26 -3.74 14.37
C ARG A 89 -8.44 -3.19 13.57
N PHE A 90 -9.65 -3.55 14.01
CA PHE A 90 -10.90 -3.23 13.33
C PHE A 90 -11.32 -1.73 13.45
N LEU A 91 -10.90 -1.01 14.50
CA LEU A 91 -11.47 0.31 14.80
C LEU A 91 -10.94 1.51 13.97
N PRO A 92 -9.63 1.63 13.65
CA PRO A 92 -9.15 2.64 12.71
C PRO A 92 -9.71 2.43 11.28
N ALA A 93 -9.97 1.17 10.91
CA ALA A 93 -10.58 0.79 9.65
C ALA A 93 -12.03 1.28 9.52
N LEU A 94 -12.80 1.45 10.61
CA LEU A 94 -14.20 1.90 10.54
C LEU A 94 -14.31 3.41 10.25
N VAL A 95 -13.44 4.23 10.85
CA VAL A 95 -13.36 5.68 10.56
C VAL A 95 -12.77 5.92 9.16
N ALA A 96 -11.79 5.14 8.74
CA ALA A 96 -11.25 5.19 7.38
C ALA A 96 -12.24 4.65 6.32
N ARG A 97 -13.03 3.60 6.62
CA ARG A 97 -14.07 3.07 5.71
C ARG A 97 -15.20 4.06 5.48
N THR A 98 -15.64 4.75 6.51
CA THR A 98 -16.75 5.72 6.40
C THR A 98 -16.34 7.01 5.67
N THR A 99 -15.05 7.40 5.75
CA THR A 99 -14.57 8.65 5.14
C THR A 99 -13.84 8.46 3.81
N TYR A 100 -13.08 7.37 3.61
CA TYR A 100 -12.25 7.13 2.41
C TYR A 100 -12.71 5.93 1.55
N LEU A 101 -13.71 5.14 1.99
CA LEU A 101 -14.24 3.97 1.25
C LEU A 101 -13.13 2.98 0.81
N LEU A 102 -12.15 2.77 1.68
CA LEU A 102 -11.01 1.90 1.41
C LEU A 102 -11.34 0.42 1.65
N PRO A 103 -10.72 -0.51 0.89
CA PRO A 103 -10.98 -1.95 0.96
C PRO A 103 -10.27 -2.60 2.16
N TYR A 104 -10.62 -2.17 3.37
CA TYR A 104 -10.06 -2.75 4.58
C TYR A 104 -10.55 -4.18 4.81
N CYS A 105 -9.58 -5.07 4.99
CA CYS A 105 -9.75 -6.46 5.34
C CYS A 105 -9.31 -6.68 6.78
N TRP A 106 -9.94 -7.62 7.47
CA TRP A 106 -9.70 -7.87 8.90
C TRP A 106 -9.18 -9.29 9.14
N GLY A 107 -8.19 -9.40 10.02
CA GLY A 107 -7.52 -10.66 10.33
C GLY A 107 -6.56 -10.56 11.50
N THR A 108 -5.55 -11.43 11.51
CA THR A 108 -4.33 -11.24 12.31
C THR A 108 -3.25 -10.66 11.42
N ALA A 109 -2.35 -9.87 11.99
CA ALA A 109 -1.26 -9.22 11.28
C ALA A 109 -0.12 -8.97 12.26
N GLU A 110 1.10 -9.18 11.80
CA GLU A 110 2.37 -9.00 12.51
C GLU A 110 3.41 -8.49 11.52
N ASN A 111 4.24 -7.54 11.96
CA ASN A 111 5.39 -7.05 11.21
C ASN A 111 6.50 -6.78 12.24
N SER A 112 7.57 -7.55 12.19
CA SER A 112 8.66 -7.49 13.16
C SER A 112 10.00 -7.31 12.47
N ARG A 113 10.85 -6.50 13.10
CA ARG A 113 12.22 -6.25 12.66
C ARG A 113 13.20 -6.78 13.70
N HIS A 114 14.15 -7.59 13.24
CA HIS A 114 15.26 -8.11 14.04
C HIS A 114 16.57 -7.81 13.31
N GLY A 115 17.24 -6.72 13.70
CA GLY A 115 18.43 -6.22 13.00
C GLY A 115 18.11 -5.87 11.54
N ASN A 116 18.72 -6.62 10.62
CA ASN A 116 18.53 -6.49 9.18
C ASN A 116 17.50 -7.47 8.61
N SER A 117 16.71 -8.14 9.44
CA SER A 117 15.65 -9.04 8.98
C SER A 117 14.27 -8.48 9.30
N ILE A 118 13.36 -8.54 8.34
CA ILE A 118 11.93 -8.27 8.50
C ILE A 118 11.18 -9.58 8.35
N ASN A 119 10.24 -9.84 9.26
CA ASN A 119 9.25 -10.89 9.11
C ASN A 119 7.86 -10.27 9.19
N ALA A 120 7.04 -10.54 8.19
CA ALA A 120 5.66 -10.11 8.18
C ALA A 120 4.74 -11.30 7.96
N HIS A 121 3.66 -11.33 8.74
CA HIS A 121 2.64 -12.37 8.67
C HIS A 121 1.27 -11.74 8.76
N VAL A 122 0.35 -12.18 7.91
CA VAL A 122 -1.04 -11.76 7.93
C VAL A 122 -1.94 -12.94 7.58
N GLN A 123 -3.06 -13.04 8.30
CA GLN A 123 -4.11 -14.01 8.02
C GLN A 123 -5.45 -13.28 8.01
N ARG A 124 -5.90 -12.94 6.80
CA ARG A 124 -7.20 -12.35 6.53
C ARG A 124 -8.31 -13.34 6.90
N ARG A 125 -9.28 -12.87 7.68
CA ARG A 125 -10.49 -13.60 8.07
C ARG A 125 -11.74 -13.07 7.37
N TRP A 126 -11.74 -11.78 7.02
CA TRP A 126 -12.87 -11.10 6.36
C TRP A 126 -12.35 -10.10 5.32
N PRO A 127 -13.02 -9.92 4.16
CA PRO A 127 -14.30 -10.52 3.74
C PRO A 127 -14.20 -11.96 3.24
N SER A 128 -13.00 -12.44 2.95
CA SER A 128 -12.68 -13.80 2.56
C SER A 128 -11.33 -14.20 3.17
N GLY A 129 -11.05 -15.51 3.23
CA GLY A 129 -9.78 -16.00 3.73
C GLY A 129 -8.64 -15.76 2.74
N ALA A 130 -7.51 -15.25 3.23
CA ALA A 130 -6.25 -15.12 2.51
C ALA A 130 -5.11 -14.88 3.51
N SER A 131 -3.86 -15.03 3.09
CA SER A 131 -2.71 -14.87 3.96
C SER A 131 -1.45 -14.48 3.19
N THR A 132 -0.53 -13.86 3.92
CA THR A 132 0.86 -13.65 3.51
C THR A 132 1.75 -14.06 4.67
N SER A 133 2.85 -14.74 4.35
CA SER A 133 3.97 -14.94 5.25
C SER A 133 5.24 -14.65 4.46
N LEU A 134 6.03 -13.69 4.92
CA LEU A 134 7.27 -13.33 4.23
C LEU A 134 8.42 -13.03 5.19
N SER A 135 9.62 -13.24 4.68
CA SER A 135 10.87 -12.85 5.31
C SER A 135 11.74 -12.10 4.31
N LEU A 136 12.29 -10.98 4.75
CA LEU A 136 13.10 -10.08 3.92
C LEU A 136 14.38 -9.72 4.67
N LYS A 137 15.49 -9.71 3.94
CA LYS A 137 16.80 -9.28 4.44
C LYS A 137 17.14 -7.90 3.87
N ILE A 138 17.31 -6.93 4.75
CA ILE A 138 17.65 -5.55 4.43
C ILE A 138 19.13 -5.48 4.05
N GLY A 139 19.40 -4.88 2.89
CA GLY A 139 20.71 -4.61 2.35
C GLY A 139 21.17 -3.17 2.62
N GLU A 140 21.89 -2.62 1.65
CA GLU A 140 22.50 -1.29 1.74
C GLU A 140 21.50 -0.18 1.38
N ARG A 141 21.78 1.03 1.86
CA ARG A 141 21.00 2.21 1.50
C ARG A 141 21.20 2.52 0.02
N ILE A 142 20.11 2.86 -0.66
CA ILE A 142 20.10 3.35 -2.03
C ILE A 142 20.17 4.88 -1.94
N GLU A 143 21.35 5.45 -2.21
CA GLU A 143 21.54 6.91 -2.20
C GLU A 143 20.91 7.56 -3.44
N ASP A 144 21.02 6.91 -4.61
CA ASP A 144 20.45 7.37 -5.88
C ASP A 144 19.45 6.33 -6.42
N PRO A 145 18.15 6.43 -6.09
CA PRO A 145 17.15 5.51 -6.57
C PRO A 145 16.95 5.62 -8.09
N ASP A 146 16.82 4.48 -8.76
CA ASP A 146 16.48 4.44 -10.18
C ASP A 146 15.04 4.88 -10.45
N ASP A 147 14.72 5.15 -11.72
CA ASP A 147 13.42 5.67 -12.13
C ASP A 147 12.25 4.76 -11.70
N LEU A 148 12.47 3.44 -11.67
CA LEU A 148 11.45 2.49 -11.19
C LEU A 148 11.25 2.61 -9.68
N SER A 149 12.31 2.69 -8.90
CA SER A 149 12.26 2.84 -7.44
C SER A 149 11.58 4.15 -7.05
N VAL A 150 11.85 5.23 -7.78
CA VAL A 150 11.12 6.51 -7.66
C VAL A 150 9.65 6.30 -8.04
N PHE A 151 9.37 5.66 -9.18
CA PHE A 151 8.01 5.38 -9.63
C PHE A 151 7.20 4.59 -8.58
N LEU A 152 7.77 3.62 -7.88
CA LEU A 152 7.06 2.78 -6.90
C LEU A 152 6.91 3.44 -5.51
N SER A 153 7.73 4.43 -5.18
CA SER A 153 7.74 5.06 -3.85
C SER A 153 7.13 6.48 -3.83
N ALA A 154 7.29 7.24 -4.90
CA ALA A 154 6.95 8.66 -5.00
C ALA A 154 5.48 8.85 -5.42
N ARG A 155 4.53 8.66 -4.48
CA ARG A 155 3.09 8.84 -4.74
C ARG A 155 2.41 9.69 -3.67
N TRP A 156 2.09 10.93 -4.04
CA TRP A 156 1.43 11.93 -3.20
C TRP A 156 -0.10 11.93 -3.29
N GLY A 157 -0.70 10.80 -3.67
CA GLY A 157 -2.12 10.72 -3.97
C GLY A 157 -2.67 9.33 -3.75
N LEU A 158 -3.88 9.28 -3.19
CA LEU A 158 -4.65 8.07 -2.95
C LEU A 158 -5.98 8.19 -3.69
N TYR A 159 -6.28 7.23 -4.57
CA TYR A 159 -7.58 7.09 -5.21
C TYR A 159 -8.38 5.95 -4.57
N SER A 160 -9.68 6.18 -4.41
CA SER A 160 -10.60 5.17 -3.90
C SER A 160 -11.97 5.22 -4.57
N LYS A 161 -12.76 4.17 -4.40
CA LYS A 161 -14.15 4.14 -4.88
C LYS A 161 -14.97 5.23 -4.17
N GLY A 162 -15.77 5.94 -4.94
CA GLY A 162 -16.78 6.88 -4.47
C GLY A 162 -18.19 6.29 -4.52
N PHE A 163 -19.18 7.12 -4.20
CA PHE A 163 -20.59 6.76 -4.39
C PHE A 163 -20.96 6.75 -5.87
N ARG A 164 -21.79 5.79 -6.30
CA ARG A 164 -22.35 5.64 -7.67
C ARG A 164 -21.28 5.77 -8.77
N ASP A 165 -20.43 4.74 -8.87
CA ASP A 165 -19.29 4.63 -9.80
C ASP A 165 -18.29 5.80 -9.82
N GLY A 166 -18.42 6.75 -8.88
CA GLY A 166 -17.50 7.85 -8.74
C GLY A 166 -16.14 7.42 -8.22
N VAL A 167 -15.16 8.32 -8.36
CA VAL A 167 -13.82 8.16 -7.82
C VAL A 167 -13.54 9.30 -6.85
N ARG A 168 -12.82 9.01 -5.77
CA ARG A 168 -12.36 9.99 -4.80
C ARG A 168 -10.84 10.05 -4.80
N TYR A 169 -10.32 11.21 -4.45
CA TYR A 169 -8.90 11.48 -4.33
C TYR A 169 -8.61 12.11 -2.98
N ALA A 170 -7.63 11.59 -2.27
CA ALA A 170 -7.04 12.21 -1.09
C ALA A 170 -5.56 12.52 -1.38
N PRO A 171 -5.11 13.77 -1.15
CA PRO A 171 -3.68 14.07 -1.23
C PRO A 171 -2.97 13.37 -0.07
N VAL A 172 -1.83 12.77 -0.39
CA VAL A 172 -0.92 12.17 0.58
C VAL A 172 0.36 12.98 0.53
N ASP A 173 0.79 13.47 1.68
CA ASP A 173 2.01 14.26 1.79
C ASP A 173 2.99 13.51 2.68
N HIS A 174 4.18 13.27 2.15
CA HIS A 174 5.28 12.58 2.80
C HIS A 174 6.60 13.06 2.20
N GLU A 175 7.67 12.94 3.00
CA GLU A 175 9.04 13.18 2.55
C GLU A 175 9.48 12.12 1.54
N THR A 176 10.57 12.37 0.82
CA THR A 176 11.18 11.33 -0.01
C THR A 176 11.57 10.13 0.85
N TRP A 177 11.14 8.94 0.41
CA TRP A 177 11.39 7.70 1.12
C TRP A 177 12.89 7.38 1.17
N PRO A 178 13.49 7.13 2.34
CA PRO A 178 14.80 6.49 2.41
C PRO A 178 14.64 5.05 1.91
N LEU A 179 15.35 4.66 0.84
CA LEU A 179 15.24 3.34 0.24
C LEU A 179 16.50 2.52 0.52
N TYR A 180 16.31 1.22 0.68
CA TYR A 180 17.36 0.23 0.88
C TYR A 180 17.12 -0.92 -0.09
N SER A 181 18.21 -1.52 -0.57
CA SER A 181 18.12 -2.81 -1.24
C SER A 181 17.61 -3.86 -0.26
N ALA A 182 16.96 -4.88 -0.79
CA ALA A 182 16.39 -5.94 0.02
C ALA A 182 16.32 -7.24 -0.76
N GLU A 183 16.56 -8.33 -0.07
CA GLU A 183 16.45 -9.69 -0.59
C GLU A 183 15.22 -10.36 0.01
N LEU A 184 14.33 -10.87 -0.85
CA LEU A 184 13.19 -11.66 -0.44
C LEU A 184 13.66 -13.09 -0.13
N VAL A 185 13.74 -13.43 1.16
CA VAL A 185 14.22 -14.74 1.63
C VAL A 185 13.14 -15.81 1.47
N SER A 186 11.90 -15.46 1.80
CA SER A 186 10.75 -16.34 1.60
C SER A 186 9.47 -15.53 1.42
N LEU A 187 8.56 -16.07 0.60
CA LEU A 187 7.23 -15.50 0.41
C LEU A 187 6.22 -16.62 0.13
N HIS A 188 5.19 -16.66 0.95
CA HIS A 188 3.96 -17.39 0.69
C HIS A 188 2.82 -16.37 0.73
N ASP A 189 2.26 -16.02 -0.42
CA ASP A 189 1.20 -15.03 -0.54
C ASP A 189 -0.02 -15.57 -1.28
N THR A 190 -1.19 -15.16 -0.81
CA THR A 190 -2.47 -15.33 -1.48
C THR A 190 -3.27 -14.03 -1.54
N LEU A 191 -2.79 -12.92 -0.95
CA LEU A 191 -3.52 -11.64 -0.97
C LEU A 191 -3.61 -11.02 -2.36
N VAL A 192 -2.58 -11.18 -3.19
CA VAL A 192 -2.59 -10.68 -4.57
C VAL A 192 -3.67 -11.40 -5.38
N ILE A 193 -3.74 -12.73 -5.28
CA ILE A 193 -4.77 -13.53 -5.97
C ILE A 193 -6.17 -13.22 -5.40
N ALA A 194 -6.28 -13.09 -4.07
CA ALA A 194 -7.53 -12.72 -3.41
C ALA A 194 -8.03 -11.31 -3.79
N SER A 195 -7.17 -10.48 -4.40
CA SER A 195 -7.53 -9.17 -4.96
C SER A 195 -8.13 -9.25 -6.37
N GLY A 196 -8.19 -10.44 -6.96
CA GLY A 196 -8.72 -10.69 -8.31
C GLY A 196 -7.67 -10.70 -9.42
N LEU A 197 -6.39 -10.59 -9.07
CA LEU A 197 -5.26 -10.68 -10.00
C LEU A 197 -4.81 -12.13 -10.18
N SER A 198 -4.16 -12.41 -11.30
CA SER A 198 -3.44 -13.66 -11.53
C SER A 198 -2.24 -13.80 -10.58
N THR A 199 -1.76 -15.05 -10.43
CA THR A 199 -0.57 -15.33 -9.62
C THR A 199 0.63 -14.53 -10.13
N PRO A 200 1.36 -13.81 -9.25
CA PRO A 200 2.54 -13.06 -9.65
C PRO A 200 3.56 -13.94 -10.39
N GLN A 201 4.08 -13.44 -11.50
CA GLN A 201 5.11 -14.11 -12.30
C GLN A 201 6.40 -13.29 -12.37
N GLY A 202 7.52 -13.97 -12.63
CA GLY A 202 8.83 -13.34 -12.76
C GLY A 202 9.48 -12.96 -11.43
N THR A 203 10.62 -12.27 -11.52
CA THR A 203 11.37 -11.82 -10.33
C THR A 203 10.76 -10.53 -9.80
N PRO A 204 10.38 -10.47 -8.50
CA PRO A 204 9.88 -9.23 -7.92
C PRO A 204 10.97 -8.16 -7.83
N HIS A 205 10.56 -6.91 -7.95
CA HIS A 205 11.36 -5.78 -7.52
C HIS A 205 11.18 -5.59 -6.01
N VAL A 206 12.28 -5.65 -5.25
CA VAL A 206 12.25 -5.69 -3.78
C VAL A 206 13.08 -4.56 -3.19
N MET A 207 12.48 -3.78 -2.30
CA MET A 207 13.15 -2.72 -1.54
C MET A 207 12.65 -2.70 -0.10
N PHE A 208 13.39 -2.02 0.76
CA PHE A 208 12.98 -1.72 2.12
C PHE A 208 13.00 -0.20 2.37
N SER A 209 12.12 0.28 3.25
CA SER A 209 12.27 1.61 3.84
C SER A 209 12.05 1.60 5.35
N PRO A 210 12.90 2.29 6.14
CA PRO A 210 12.70 2.43 7.57
C PRO A 210 11.42 3.22 7.91
N GLY A 211 10.91 4.03 6.98
CA GLY A 211 9.67 4.77 7.17
C GLY A 211 9.75 6.26 6.89
N VAL A 212 8.58 6.90 6.86
CA VAL A 212 8.40 8.35 6.77
C VAL A 212 7.20 8.80 7.58
N SER A 213 7.14 10.10 7.87
CA SER A 213 5.93 10.74 8.37
C SER A 213 4.98 11.05 7.22
N VAL A 214 3.70 10.77 7.41
CA VAL A 214 2.66 10.88 6.37
C VAL A 214 1.50 11.74 6.86
N ARG A 215 1.05 12.66 6.02
CA ARG A 215 -0.16 13.44 6.18
C ARG A 215 -1.15 13.07 5.10
N VAL A 216 -2.35 12.64 5.48
CA VAL A 216 -3.43 12.34 4.53
C VAL A 216 -4.49 13.43 4.63
N GLY A 217 -4.74 14.13 3.53
CA GLY A 217 -5.77 15.16 3.42
C GLY A 217 -7.18 14.58 3.24
N LEU A 218 -8.19 15.45 3.31
CA LEU A 218 -9.58 15.02 3.16
C LEU A 218 -9.88 14.54 1.72
N PRO A 219 -10.65 13.45 1.57
CA PRO A 219 -10.97 12.89 0.26
C PRO A 219 -12.03 13.71 -0.47
N ARG A 220 -11.68 14.22 -1.65
CA ARG A 220 -12.58 14.96 -2.56
C ARG A 220 -13.05 14.11 -3.73
N LYS A 221 -14.20 14.44 -4.31
CA LYS A 221 -14.69 13.78 -5.53
C LYS A 221 -13.80 14.17 -6.72
N VAL A 222 -13.51 13.20 -7.59
CA VAL A 222 -12.84 13.41 -8.87
C VAL A 222 -13.90 13.41 -9.96
N TYR A 223 -13.84 14.41 -10.83
CA TYR A 223 -14.62 14.44 -12.06
C TYR A 223 -13.72 13.90 -13.16
N LEU A 224 -13.96 12.64 -13.55
CA LEU A 224 -13.26 12.00 -14.64
C LEU A 224 -13.75 12.63 -15.96
N ARG A 225 -12.80 12.95 -16.84
CA ARG A 225 -13.10 13.54 -18.15
C ARG A 225 -13.53 12.48 -19.15
#